data_AF-A0A4X1SR29-F1
#
_entry.id   AF-A0A4X1SR29-F1
#
_cell.length_a   1.000
_cell.length_b   1.000
_cell.length_c   1.000
_cell.angle_alpha   90.00
_cell.angle_beta   90.00
_cell.angle_gamma   90.00
#
_symmetry.space_group_name_H-M   'P 1'
#
loop_
_entity.id
_entity.type
_entity.pdbx_description
1 polymer ?
#
loop_
_entity_poly.entity_id
_entity_poly.type
_entity_poly.pdbx_seq_one_letter_code
_entity_poly.pdbx_strand_id
1 'polypeptide(L)'
;MAAPPEAGPAALRFAAAASWQVVRGRRVEHFPRVLEFLRSLRAAAPGLVRYRHHERLCMGLKAKLVVELILQGRPWAQVLNALNHHFPESGPVVRDPKATKQDLRKISEAQETFCQQVKQLAKDSVDLASNLQSALLLTQR
;
A
#
# COMPACT_ATOMS: atom_id res chain seq x y z
N MET A 1 23.72 -32.74 -5.09
CA MET A 1 22.49 -31.97 -5.39
C MET A 1 22.88 -30.49 -5.33
N ALA A 2 23.06 -29.83 -6.47
CA ALA A 2 23.52 -28.45 -6.53
C ALA A 2 22.39 -27.51 -6.08
N ALA A 3 22.70 -26.55 -5.22
CA ALA A 3 21.76 -25.49 -4.84
C ALA A 3 21.34 -24.69 -6.10
N PRO A 4 20.07 -24.25 -6.21
CA PRO A 4 19.63 -23.48 -7.37
C PRO A 4 20.47 -22.21 -7.55
N PRO A 5 20.79 -21.81 -8.80
CA PRO A 5 21.90 -20.90 -9.13
C PRO A 5 21.75 -19.44 -8.64
N GLU A 6 20.67 -19.08 -7.94
CA GLU A 6 20.36 -17.68 -7.63
C GLU A 6 20.11 -17.37 -6.16
N ALA A 7 20.17 -18.34 -5.25
CA ALA A 7 19.88 -18.13 -3.83
C ALA A 7 21.09 -17.61 -3.03
N GLY A 8 21.70 -16.51 -3.49
CA GLY A 8 22.93 -15.96 -2.90
C GLY A 8 22.91 -14.45 -2.67
N PRO A 9 23.96 -13.91 -2.01
CA PRO A 9 24.10 -12.47 -1.77
C PRO A 9 24.04 -11.60 -3.03
N ALA A 10 24.35 -12.16 -4.21
CA ALA A 10 24.25 -11.45 -5.48
C ALA A 10 22.78 -11.15 -5.86
N ALA A 11 21.89 -12.14 -5.81
CA ALA A 11 20.47 -11.95 -6.11
C ALA A 11 19.81 -10.95 -5.15
N LEU A 12 20.18 -11.00 -3.86
CA LEU A 12 19.71 -10.01 -2.89
C LEU A 12 20.12 -8.57 -3.29
N ARG A 13 21.38 -8.38 -3.70
CA ARG A 13 21.87 -7.06 -4.14
C ARG A 13 21.19 -6.61 -5.43
N PHE A 14 20.95 -7.50 -6.38
CA PHE A 14 20.20 -7.18 -7.61
C PHE A 14 18.78 -6.72 -7.30
N ALA A 15 18.03 -7.48 -6.49
CA ALA A 15 16.67 -7.10 -6.09
C ALA A 15 16.64 -5.79 -5.28
N ALA A 16 17.64 -5.56 -4.42
CA ALA A 16 17.78 -4.30 -3.67
C ALA A 16 18.06 -3.12 -4.60
N ALA A 17 18.99 -3.26 -5.55
CA ALA A 17 19.34 -2.22 -6.52
C ALA A 17 18.15 -1.87 -7.43
N ALA A 18 17.43 -2.90 -7.93
CA ALA A 18 16.21 -2.71 -8.70
C ALA A 18 15.12 -1.99 -7.88
N SER A 19 14.89 -2.42 -6.64
CA SER A 19 13.92 -1.79 -5.75
C SER A 19 14.27 -0.33 -5.46
N TRP A 20 15.56 -0.04 -5.22
CA TRP A 20 16.05 1.33 -5.03
C TRP A 20 15.76 2.21 -6.24
N GLN A 21 16.03 1.70 -7.44
CA GLN A 21 15.77 2.45 -8.68
C GLN A 21 14.28 2.69 -8.91
N VAL A 22 13.41 1.70 -8.63
CA VAL A 22 11.96 1.84 -8.71
C VAL A 22 11.45 2.95 -7.79
N VAL A 23 11.89 2.96 -6.53
CA VAL A 23 11.45 3.96 -5.55
C VAL A 23 11.98 5.35 -5.90
N ARG A 24 13.27 5.46 -6.28
CA ARG A 24 13.86 6.73 -6.71
C ARG A 24 13.21 7.30 -7.97
N GLY A 25 12.91 6.44 -8.94
CA GLY A 25 12.24 6.81 -10.18
C GLY A 25 10.73 6.99 -10.04
N ARG A 26 10.17 6.82 -8.84
CA ARG A 26 8.71 6.90 -8.57
C ARG A 26 7.87 6.02 -9.51
N ARG A 27 8.40 4.86 -9.91
CA ARG A 27 7.73 3.90 -10.79
C ARG A 27 6.70 3.08 -10.02
N VAL A 28 5.54 3.69 -9.76
CA VAL A 28 4.48 3.14 -8.89
C VAL A 28 4.00 1.78 -9.38
N GLU A 29 3.95 1.56 -10.69
CA GLU A 29 3.59 0.29 -11.32
C GLU A 29 4.45 -0.90 -10.87
N HIS A 30 5.67 -0.65 -10.38
CA HIS A 30 6.58 -1.67 -9.87
C HIS A 30 6.62 -1.79 -8.35
N PHE A 31 5.88 -0.95 -7.61
CA PHE A 31 5.82 -1.02 -6.15
C PHE A 31 5.34 -2.37 -5.61
N PRO A 32 4.42 -3.13 -6.25
CA PRO A 32 4.08 -4.48 -5.81
C PRO A 32 5.28 -5.41 -5.72
N ARG A 33 6.24 -5.30 -6.67
CA ARG A 33 7.48 -6.10 -6.64
C ARG A 33 8.41 -5.69 -5.50
N VAL A 34 8.47 -4.39 -5.18
CA VAL A 34 9.22 -3.90 -4.02
C VAL A 34 8.61 -4.42 -2.71
N LEU A 35 7.28 -4.43 -2.61
CA LEU A 35 6.57 -4.98 -1.45
C LEU A 35 6.82 -6.48 -1.28
N GLU A 36 6.81 -7.25 -2.37
CA GLU A 36 7.18 -8.68 -2.35
C GLU A 36 8.60 -8.90 -1.84
N PHE A 37 9.55 -8.11 -2.35
CA PHE A 37 10.95 -8.17 -1.91
C PHE A 37 11.10 -7.86 -0.41
N LEU A 38 10.47 -6.78 0.07
CA LEU A 38 10.49 -6.39 1.48
C LEU A 38 9.85 -7.46 2.37
N ARG A 39 8.75 -8.08 1.93
CA ARG A 39 8.09 -9.17 2.66
C ARG A 39 9.00 -10.40 2.77
N SER A 40 9.66 -10.79 1.68
CA SER A 40 10.63 -11.89 1.68
C SER A 40 11.79 -11.61 2.62
N LEU A 41 12.31 -10.37 2.61
CA LEU A 41 13.32 -9.92 3.56
C LEU A 41 12.85 -9.99 5.01
N ARG A 42 11.60 -9.59 5.29
CA ARG A 42 11.05 -9.64 6.65
C ARG A 42 10.92 -11.06 7.17
N ALA A 43 10.52 -11.99 6.31
CA ALA A 43 10.42 -13.41 6.65
C ALA A 43 11.79 -14.05 6.90
N ALA A 44 12.78 -13.74 6.05
CA ALA A 44 14.12 -14.32 6.16
C ALA A 44 14.97 -13.69 7.27
N ALA A 45 14.81 -12.38 7.52
CA ALA A 45 15.62 -11.62 8.46
C ALA A 45 14.78 -10.55 9.20
N PRO A 46 13.88 -10.94 10.12
CA PRO A 46 13.03 -10.00 10.86
C PRO A 46 13.83 -9.00 11.72
N GLY A 47 15.09 -9.33 12.03
CA GLY A 47 16.02 -8.44 12.74
C GLY A 47 16.70 -7.37 11.88
N LEU A 48 16.56 -7.42 10.55
CA LEU A 48 17.28 -6.51 9.63
C LEU A 48 16.94 -5.04 9.88
N VAL A 49 15.66 -4.75 10.14
CA VAL A 49 15.17 -3.43 10.55
C VAL A 49 14.12 -3.57 11.65
N ARG A 50 13.93 -2.51 12.45
CA ARG A 50 12.84 -2.46 13.43
C ARG A 50 11.49 -2.61 12.72
N TYR A 51 10.55 -3.29 13.38
CA TYR A 51 9.17 -3.48 12.91
C TYR A 51 8.56 -2.19 12.36
N ARG A 52 8.62 -1.11 13.15
CA ARG A 52 8.07 0.20 12.75
C ARG A 52 8.65 0.73 11.43
N HIS A 53 9.93 0.53 11.14
CA HIS A 53 10.53 1.02 9.90
C HIS A 53 10.04 0.21 8.69
N HIS A 54 9.96 -1.12 8.84
CA HIS A 54 9.43 -1.99 7.81
C HIS A 54 7.98 -1.64 7.49
N GLU A 55 7.12 -1.58 8.50
CA GLU A 55 5.69 -1.30 8.31
C GLU A 55 5.44 0.09 7.74
N ARG A 56 6.14 1.13 8.21
CA ARG A 56 6.00 2.48 7.63
C ARG A 56 6.36 2.52 6.16
N LEU A 57 7.43 1.83 5.76
CA LEU A 57 7.83 1.77 4.36
C LEU A 57 6.78 1.02 3.52
N CYS A 58 6.36 -0.17 3.96
CA CYS A 58 5.35 -0.97 3.27
C CYS A 58 4.01 -0.22 3.16
N MET A 59 3.55 0.42 4.25
CA MET A 59 2.33 1.24 4.27
C MET A 59 2.43 2.42 3.30
N GLY A 60 3.55 3.13 3.27
CA GLY A 60 3.75 4.24 2.34
C GLY A 60 3.70 3.82 0.86
N LEU A 61 4.32 2.68 0.52
CA LEU A 61 4.27 2.13 -0.84
C LEU A 61 2.85 1.71 -1.23
N LYS A 62 2.14 1.02 -0.33
CA LYS A 62 0.72 0.62 -0.52
C LYS A 62 -0.20 1.84 -0.67
N ALA A 63 -0.05 2.85 0.19
CA ALA A 63 -0.85 4.06 0.13
C ALA A 63 -0.62 4.79 -1.20
N LYS A 64 0.65 4.86 -1.67
CA LYS A 64 0.97 5.49 -2.95
C LYS A 64 0.33 4.76 -4.13
N LEU A 65 0.22 3.43 -4.11
CA LEU A 65 -0.52 2.67 -5.13
C LEU A 65 -2.00 3.10 -5.22
N VAL A 66 -2.66 3.21 -4.07
CA VAL A 66 -4.07 3.65 -4.01
C VAL A 66 -4.21 5.10 -4.46
N VAL A 67 -3.36 6.00 -3.97
CA VAL A 67 -3.36 7.43 -4.34
C VAL A 67 -3.11 7.61 -5.83
N GLU A 68 -2.22 6.82 -6.44
CA GLU A 68 -1.96 6.91 -7.88
C GLU A 68 -3.21 6.58 -8.71
N LEU A 69 -4.03 5.60 -8.30
CA LEU A 69 -5.30 5.30 -8.96
C LEU A 69 -6.29 6.48 -8.86
N ILE A 70 -6.32 7.15 -7.71
CA ILE A 70 -7.15 8.35 -7.51
C ILE A 70 -6.70 9.47 -8.46
N LEU A 71 -5.39 9.75 -8.51
CA LEU A 71 -4.82 10.81 -9.34
C LEU A 71 -5.00 10.53 -10.85
N GLN A 72 -5.03 9.27 -11.25
CA GLN A 72 -5.33 8.85 -12.62
C GLN A 72 -6.82 8.92 -12.98
N GLY A 73 -7.69 9.34 -12.06
CA GLY A 73 -9.14 9.42 -12.28
C GLY A 73 -9.79 8.06 -12.47
N ARG A 74 -9.22 6.99 -11.89
CA ARG A 74 -9.79 5.65 -12.01
C ARG A 74 -11.15 5.59 -11.30
N PRO A 75 -12.11 4.78 -11.78
CA PRO A 75 -13.40 4.63 -11.12
C PRO A 75 -13.25 4.25 -9.64
N TRP A 76 -14.05 4.85 -8.76
CA TRP A 76 -13.97 4.63 -7.32
C TRP A 76 -14.10 3.15 -6.92
N ALA A 77 -14.85 2.34 -7.66
CA ALA A 77 -14.91 0.90 -7.44
C ALA A 77 -13.52 0.23 -7.55
N GLN A 78 -12.70 0.64 -8.51
CA GLN A 78 -11.34 0.12 -8.67
C GLN A 78 -10.40 0.62 -7.57
N VAL A 79 -10.53 1.89 -7.18
CA VAL A 79 -9.76 2.48 -6.08
C VAL A 79 -10.06 1.75 -4.76
N LEU A 80 -11.34 1.55 -4.44
CA LEU A 80 -11.79 0.87 -3.22
C LEU A 80 -11.39 -0.61 -3.21
N ASN A 81 -11.41 -1.28 -4.36
CA ASN A 81 -10.90 -2.65 -4.47
C ASN A 81 -9.40 -2.71 -4.16
N ALA A 82 -8.60 -1.79 -4.72
CA ALA A 82 -7.17 -1.70 -4.42
C ALA A 82 -6.90 -1.36 -2.95
N LEU A 83 -7.71 -0.46 -2.36
CA LEU A 83 -7.64 -0.12 -0.94
C LEU A 83 -7.83 -1.38 -0.07
N ASN A 84 -8.90 -2.14 -0.30
CA ASN A 84 -9.20 -3.35 0.46
C ASN A 84 -8.15 -4.45 0.26
N HIS A 85 -7.59 -4.56 -0.95
CA HIS A 85 -6.51 -5.51 -1.24
C HIS A 85 -5.22 -5.19 -0.47
N HIS A 86 -4.83 -3.91 -0.39
CA HIS A 86 -3.59 -3.50 0.27
C HIS A 86 -3.73 -3.33 1.79
N PHE A 87 -4.93 -2.99 2.26
CA PHE A 87 -5.29 -2.70 3.65
C PHE A 87 -6.51 -3.52 4.09
N PRO A 88 -6.39 -4.85 4.22
CA PRO A 88 -7.49 -5.70 4.67
C PRO A 88 -7.89 -5.38 6.12
N GLU A 89 -9.20 -5.46 6.41
CA GLU A 89 -9.77 -5.16 7.74
C GLU A 89 -9.33 -6.17 8.81
N SER A 90 -9.08 -7.42 8.40
CA SER A 90 -8.48 -8.46 9.25
C SER A 90 -7.02 -8.66 8.84
N GLY A 91 -6.15 -7.75 9.28
CA GLY A 91 -4.71 -7.90 9.06
C GLY A 91 -4.17 -9.15 9.78
N PRO A 92 -3.14 -9.83 9.24
CA PRO A 92 -2.47 -10.89 9.98
C PRO A 92 -1.95 -10.33 11.31
N VAL A 93 -2.21 -11.03 12.42
CA VAL A 93 -1.67 -10.67 13.75
C VAL A 93 -0.15 -10.80 13.67
N VAL A 94 0.54 -9.70 13.36
CA VAL A 94 2.00 -9.70 13.23
C VAL A 94 2.59 -9.83 14.63
N ARG A 95 2.98 -11.06 14.98
CA ARG A 95 3.78 -11.35 16.17
C ARG A 95 5.26 -11.12 15.84
N ASP A 96 5.63 -9.85 15.71
CA ASP A 96 7.05 -9.51 15.73
C ASP A 96 7.53 -9.42 17.18
N PRO A 97 8.55 -10.21 17.58
CA PRO A 97 9.02 -10.21 18.96
C PRO A 97 9.61 -8.87 19.41
N LYS A 98 9.93 -7.95 18.48
CA LYS A 98 10.43 -6.60 18.75
C LYS A 98 9.39 -5.51 18.49
N ALA A 99 8.15 -5.84 18.16
CA ALA A 99 7.09 -4.85 18.03
C ALA A 99 6.59 -4.40 19.41
N THR A 100 6.73 -3.10 19.70
CA THR A 100 6.14 -2.53 20.91
C THR A 100 4.62 -2.37 20.72
N LYS A 101 3.85 -2.46 21.83
CA LYS A 101 2.40 -2.17 21.79
C LYS A 101 2.08 -0.79 21.22
N GLN A 102 2.95 0.19 21.47
CA GLN A 102 2.80 1.54 20.94
C GLN A 102 3.01 1.59 19.43
N ASP A 103 4.00 0.88 18.88
CA ASP A 103 4.24 0.83 17.44
C ASP A 103 3.07 0.16 16.72
N LEU A 104 2.55 -0.95 17.27
CA LEU A 104 1.37 -1.62 16.73
C LEU A 104 0.16 -0.68 16.67
N ARG A 105 -0.13 0.06 17.75
CA ARG A 105 -1.20 1.06 17.78
C ARG A 105 -1.02 2.14 16.72
N LYS A 106 0.16 2.76 16.64
CA LYS A 106 0.43 3.84 15.68
C LYS A 106 0.32 3.38 14.22
N ILE A 107 0.75 2.15 13.92
CA ILE A 107 0.62 1.57 12.58
C ILE A 107 -0.86 1.34 12.26
N SER A 108 -1.62 0.78 13.20
CA SER A 108 -3.06 0.54 13.03
C SER A 108 -3.85 1.84 12.84
N GLU A 109 -3.62 2.84 13.71
CA GLU A 109 -4.27 4.16 13.64
C GLU A 109 -4.01 4.85 12.29
N ALA A 110 -2.76 4.82 11.81
CA ALA A 110 -2.40 5.41 10.53
C ALA A 110 -3.08 4.69 9.35
N GLN A 111 -3.15 3.36 9.39
CA GLN A 111 -3.87 2.58 8.38
C GLN A 111 -5.36 2.91 8.38
N GLU A 112 -6.00 2.91 9.55
CA GLU A 112 -7.43 3.19 9.68
C GLU A 112 -7.76 4.61 9.19
N THR A 113 -6.97 5.60 9.62
CA THR A 113 -7.14 6.99 9.19
C THR A 113 -7.04 7.12 7.67
N PHE A 114 -6.04 6.47 7.05
CA PHE A 114 -5.89 6.49 5.59
C PHE A 114 -7.08 5.83 4.89
N CYS A 115 -7.53 4.66 5.36
CA CYS A 115 -8.68 3.97 4.79
C CYS A 115 -9.97 4.81 4.90
N GLN A 116 -10.20 5.45 6.05
CA GLN A 116 -11.34 6.34 6.26
C GLN A 116 -11.29 7.54 5.31
N GLN A 117 -10.13 8.18 5.16
CA GLN A 117 -9.95 9.31 4.24
C GLN A 117 -10.27 8.92 2.79
N VAL A 118 -9.77 7.79 2.30
CA VAL A 118 -10.06 7.32 0.93
C VAL A 118 -11.55 6.99 0.76
N LYS A 119 -12.18 6.33 1.74
CA LYS A 119 -13.62 6.04 1.71
C LYS A 119 -14.46 7.32 1.71
N GLN A 120 -14.07 8.34 2.47
CA GLN A 120 -14.76 9.64 2.49
C GLN A 120 -14.64 10.38 1.15
N LEU A 121 -13.44 10.43 0.57
CA LEU A 121 -13.23 11.03 -0.76
C LEU A 121 -14.10 10.36 -1.83
N ALA A 122 -14.24 9.03 -1.77
CA ALA A 122 -15.11 8.29 -2.68
C ALA A 122 -16.58 8.68 -2.52
N LYS A 123 -17.05 8.82 -1.27
CA LYS A 123 -18.42 9.23 -0.97
C LYS A 123 -18.72 10.65 -1.47
N ASP A 124 -17.85 11.61 -1.14
CA ASP A 124 -18.02 13.01 -1.51
C ASP A 124 -18.08 13.17 -3.05
N SER A 125 -17.29 12.38 -3.78
CA SER A 125 -17.32 12.39 -5.24
C SER A 125 -18.61 11.82 -5.83
N VAL A 126 -19.21 10.80 -5.21
CA VAL A 126 -20.49 10.22 -5.65
C VAL A 126 -21.64 11.18 -5.35
N ASP A 127 -21.61 11.81 -4.19
CA ASP A 127 -22.61 12.80 -3.77
C ASP A 127 -22.59 14.00 -4.72
N LEU A 128 -21.39 14.49 -5.07
CA LEU A 128 -21.22 15.58 -6.06
C LEU A 128 -21.81 15.20 -7.43
N ALA A 129 -21.52 14.00 -7.93
CA ALA A 129 -22.03 13.54 -9.22
C ALA A 129 -23.58 13.47 -9.23
N SER A 130 -24.17 12.96 -8.15
CA SER A 130 -25.63 12.85 -8.00
C SER A 130 -26.31 14.22 -7.94
N ASN A 131 -25.70 15.18 -7.23
CA ASN A 131 -26.19 16.55 -7.13
C ASN A 131 -26.17 17.26 -8.49
N LEU A 132 -25.08 17.10 -9.27
CA LEU A 132 -24.98 17.68 -10.62
C LEU A 132 -26.02 17.09 -11.58
N GLN A 133 -26.25 15.78 -11.54
CA GLN A 133 -27.30 15.13 -12.34
C GLN A 133 -28.69 15.66 -12.00
N SER A 134 -28.97 15.84 -10.70
CA SER A 134 -30.25 16.36 -10.22
C SER A 134 -30.47 17.81 -10.66
N ALA A 135 -29.44 18.65 -10.59
CA ALA A 135 -29.48 20.03 -11.06
C ALA A 135 -29.73 20.13 -12.58
N LEU A 136 -29.08 19.28 -13.37
CA LEU A 136 -29.27 19.24 -14.82
C LEU A 136 -30.69 18.82 -15.22
N LEU A 137 -31.29 17.85 -14.51
CA LEU A 137 -32.69 17.43 -14.74
C LEU A 137 -33.70 18.54 -14.42
N LEU A 138 -33.41 19.39 -13.44
CA LEU A 138 -34.27 20.53 -13.09
C LEU A 138 -34.20 21.67 -14.11
N THR A 139 -33.08 21.82 -14.83
CA THR A 139 -32.91 22.85 -15.87
C THR A 139 -33.50 22.48 -17.25
N GLN A 140 -33.99 21.24 -17.42
CA GLN A 140 -34.61 20.76 -18.67
C GLN A 140 -36.16 20.72 -18.62
N ARG A 141 -36.77 21.34 -17.60
CA ARG A 141 -38.23 21.55 -17.49
C ARG A 141 -38.57 23.02 -17.66
#